data_AF-A0AB38PFG9-F1
#
_entry.id   AF-A0AB38PFG9-F1
#
_cell.length_a   1.000
_cell.length_b   1.000
_cell.length_c   1.000
_cell.angle_alpha   90.00
_cell.angle_beta   90.00
_cell.angle_gamma   90.00
#
_symmetry.space_group_name_H-M   'P 1'
#
loop_
_entity.id
_entity.type
_entity.pdbx_description
1 polymer ?
#
loop_
_entity_poly.entity_id
_entity_poly.type
_entity_poly.pdbx_seq_one_letter_code
_entity_poly.pdbx_strand_id
1 'polypeptide(L)'
;MMTEKWNGVPVKYDFLPIGTRRSGQPLTSKKPLFAVAHDTGNPETTAQTNVNYYKNTYMIDWSLVASAHIFVDDKECIVCIPVTEKAWHVLYNTPTDNQWYNADANDVAFGVEGSYFPSSQERSRKSLDNMARVLAYLCNYWDIDYKTEVPGHQDIQNDKIDPGNLLEACGYSRNVKNLDKQIAKYINGVQEKTSEKPSEQLSEKTKEKATPSPQSVVKYKEAIEYMHSLKGQFVDFDNMYAYQCADLSVDFIYHVTGGVRFYGNAKELHTLNAMPKGWKVVKNTRNYVPPICAIAVYTEGIYREWGHTGLVWDNSGGTNTFTILEQNYDGNANTPAKLREDDYTGLTHFIVPDFADDSVDLTDIKEVKTATRKSNGSLTINATPPKKLTWSNQPYFKAVADNAGVSICRPNHNNVMVVTNEIYKPGDVFYVYEIRNGWARVYSPSNDGYVWYERLIVKDIYKTSGGSKLANKPNKQIVNQKNKLDSTTGLKVGSIPPKSMKKSSKARFRARVDHYGATLVKFKGKEWYTTNDVYRAGYSQFYVFEVKEGWCRVYSKNNNGWIWYERLRVAEIF
;
A
#
# COMPACT_ATOMS: atom_id res chain seq x y z
N MET A 1 -17.79 -8.50 -43.72
CA MET A 1 -16.38 -8.33 -43.28
C MET A 1 -15.88 -9.70 -42.85
N MET A 2 -14.65 -10.09 -43.21
CA MET A 2 -14.10 -11.36 -42.71
C MET A 2 -13.94 -11.29 -41.20
N THR A 3 -14.42 -12.30 -40.48
CA THR A 3 -14.23 -12.44 -39.03
C THR A 3 -12.73 -12.56 -38.73
N GLU A 4 -12.22 -11.74 -37.82
CA GLU A 4 -10.82 -11.77 -37.41
C GLU A 4 -10.47 -13.12 -36.79
N LYS A 5 -9.29 -13.63 -37.13
CA LYS A 5 -8.77 -14.88 -36.57
C LYS A 5 -7.31 -14.75 -36.20
N TRP A 6 -6.93 -15.29 -35.06
CA TRP A 6 -5.54 -15.38 -34.63
C TRP A 6 -5.13 -16.85 -34.64
N ASN A 7 -4.25 -17.22 -35.57
CA ASN A 7 -3.82 -18.61 -35.78
C ASN A 7 -5.01 -19.60 -35.87
N GLY A 8 -6.07 -19.21 -36.59
CA GLY A 8 -7.29 -20.02 -36.77
C GLY A 8 -8.39 -19.82 -35.72
N VAL A 9 -8.09 -19.21 -34.57
CA VAL A 9 -9.06 -18.96 -33.49
C VAL A 9 -9.92 -17.74 -33.80
N PRO A 10 -11.26 -17.82 -33.80
CA PRO A 10 -12.13 -16.65 -33.96
C PRO A 10 -11.91 -15.63 -32.84
N VAL A 11 -11.81 -14.35 -33.21
CA VAL A 11 -11.59 -13.25 -32.27
C VAL A 11 -12.79 -12.32 -32.27
N LYS A 12 -13.23 -11.97 -31.05
CA LYS A 12 -14.31 -11.01 -30.79
C LYS A 12 -13.79 -9.91 -29.87
N TYR A 13 -14.20 -8.67 -30.14
CA TYR A 13 -14.02 -7.55 -29.23
C TYR A 13 -15.34 -7.29 -28.51
N ASP A 14 -15.32 -7.44 -27.19
CA ASP A 14 -16.48 -7.23 -26.32
C ASP A 14 -16.06 -6.39 -25.12
N PHE A 15 -15.72 -5.13 -25.40
CA PHE A 15 -15.12 -4.27 -24.40
C PHE A 15 -16.02 -4.05 -23.19
N LEU A 16 -15.38 -4.06 -22.02
CA LEU A 16 -16.00 -3.62 -20.77
C LEU A 16 -16.30 -2.10 -20.86
N PRO A 17 -17.40 -1.63 -20.24
CA PRO A 17 -17.59 -0.20 -20.00
C PRO A 17 -16.44 0.37 -19.16
N ILE A 18 -16.13 1.66 -19.31
CA ILE A 18 -15.14 2.30 -18.44
C ILE A 18 -15.65 2.32 -17.00
N GLY A 19 -14.82 1.80 -16.09
CA GLY A 19 -15.14 1.61 -14.68
C GLY A 19 -13.89 1.23 -13.89
N THR A 20 -14.03 0.55 -12.76
CA THR A 20 -12.87 0.09 -11.99
C THR A 20 -12.17 -1.09 -12.66
N ARG A 21 -12.93 -2.07 -13.19
CA ARG A 21 -12.37 -3.23 -13.92
C ARG A 21 -11.70 -2.87 -15.24
N ARG A 22 -12.16 -1.83 -15.93
CA ARG A 22 -11.48 -1.23 -17.08
C ARG A 22 -11.33 0.26 -16.84
N SER A 23 -10.20 0.63 -16.25
CA SER A 23 -9.94 2.02 -15.86
C SER A 23 -9.76 2.96 -17.04
N GLY A 24 -9.45 2.44 -18.24
CA GLY A 24 -9.08 3.26 -19.39
C GLY A 24 -7.70 3.91 -19.25
N GLN A 25 -6.93 3.55 -18.23
CA GLN A 25 -5.55 4.01 -18.06
C GLN A 25 -4.65 3.29 -19.08
N PRO A 26 -3.77 3.99 -19.81
CA PRO A 26 -2.84 3.33 -20.71
C PRO A 26 -1.74 2.62 -19.93
N LEU A 27 -1.15 1.58 -20.53
CA LEU A 27 0.11 1.01 -20.04
C LEU A 27 1.19 2.11 -19.97
N THR A 28 2.01 2.07 -18.92
CA THR A 28 3.09 3.06 -18.72
C THR A 28 4.14 2.98 -19.84
N SER A 29 4.34 1.78 -20.38
CA SER A 29 5.19 1.45 -21.54
C SER A 29 4.54 1.78 -22.89
N LYS A 30 3.27 2.20 -22.93
CA LYS A 30 2.42 2.43 -24.13
C LYS A 30 2.10 1.19 -24.97
N LYS A 31 2.91 0.15 -24.89
CA LYS A 31 2.71 -1.17 -25.49
C LYS A 31 3.08 -2.26 -24.48
N PRO A 32 2.52 -3.48 -24.61
CA PRO A 32 2.98 -4.61 -23.81
C PRO A 32 4.49 -4.84 -23.90
N LEU A 33 5.11 -5.16 -22.78
CA LEU A 33 6.49 -5.63 -22.71
C LEU A 33 6.57 -7.15 -22.51
N PHE A 34 5.56 -7.74 -21.86
CA PHE A 34 5.43 -9.17 -21.64
C PHE A 34 3.94 -9.54 -21.50
N ALA A 35 3.62 -10.81 -21.34
CA ALA A 35 2.27 -11.29 -21.06
C ALA A 35 2.23 -12.18 -19.82
N VAL A 36 1.07 -12.33 -19.19
CA VAL A 36 0.88 -13.29 -18.10
C VAL A 36 -0.21 -14.27 -18.51
N ALA A 37 0.09 -15.56 -18.44
CA ALA A 37 -0.85 -16.63 -18.70
C ALA A 37 -1.61 -16.98 -17.40
N HIS A 38 -2.94 -16.96 -17.48
CA HIS A 38 -3.86 -17.27 -16.40
C HIS A 38 -4.81 -18.40 -16.82
N ASP A 39 -5.46 -19.01 -15.84
CA ASP A 39 -6.71 -19.73 -16.03
C ASP A 39 -7.79 -19.08 -15.17
N THR A 40 -9.05 -19.23 -15.58
CA THR A 40 -10.15 -18.45 -15.00
C THR A 40 -10.39 -18.69 -13.51
N GLY A 41 -9.76 -19.71 -12.90
CA GLY A 41 -10.05 -20.18 -11.54
C GLY A 41 -11.50 -20.62 -11.33
N ASN A 42 -12.29 -20.71 -12.41
CA ASN A 42 -13.73 -20.91 -12.37
C ASN A 42 -14.09 -22.05 -13.35
N PRO A 43 -14.16 -23.30 -12.86
CA PRO A 43 -14.35 -24.47 -13.71
C PRO A 43 -15.69 -24.40 -14.43
N GLU A 44 -15.74 -24.98 -15.63
CA GLU A 44 -16.95 -25.10 -16.47
C GLU A 44 -17.49 -23.78 -17.07
N THR A 45 -16.75 -22.67 -16.95
CA THR A 45 -17.14 -21.38 -17.52
C THR A 45 -16.54 -21.14 -18.90
N THR A 46 -17.32 -20.54 -19.80
CA THR A 46 -16.87 -20.11 -21.14
C THR A 46 -16.22 -18.73 -21.09
N ALA A 47 -15.54 -18.33 -22.18
CA ALA A 47 -14.94 -17.00 -22.29
C ALA A 47 -16.01 -15.91 -22.12
N GLN A 48 -17.15 -16.06 -22.79
CA GLN A 48 -18.26 -15.10 -22.70
C GLN A 48 -18.87 -15.02 -21.29
N THR A 49 -18.97 -16.15 -20.55
CA THR A 49 -19.46 -16.12 -19.17
C THR A 49 -18.58 -15.27 -18.27
N ASN A 50 -17.26 -15.40 -18.38
CA ASN A 50 -16.32 -14.60 -17.60
C ASN A 50 -16.33 -13.12 -18.01
N VAL A 51 -16.38 -12.82 -19.32
CA VAL A 51 -16.53 -11.44 -19.81
C VAL A 51 -17.84 -10.82 -19.34
N ASN A 52 -18.95 -11.57 -19.35
CA ASN A 52 -20.24 -11.09 -18.83
C ASN A 52 -20.18 -10.77 -17.33
N TYR A 53 -19.48 -11.59 -16.54
CA TYR A 53 -19.27 -11.30 -15.12
C TYR A 53 -18.54 -9.98 -14.91
N TYR A 54 -17.43 -9.74 -15.63
CA TYR A 54 -16.71 -8.47 -15.55
C TYR A 54 -17.53 -7.29 -16.07
N LYS A 55 -18.30 -7.47 -17.14
CA LYS A 55 -19.17 -6.43 -17.70
C LYS A 55 -20.31 -6.05 -16.73
N ASN A 56 -20.92 -7.04 -16.08
CA ASN A 56 -21.99 -6.81 -15.09
C ASN A 56 -21.47 -6.26 -13.76
N THR A 57 -20.18 -6.37 -13.50
CA THR A 57 -19.51 -5.85 -12.28
C THR A 57 -18.42 -4.84 -12.61
N TYR A 58 -18.57 -4.08 -13.70
CA TYR A 58 -17.55 -3.15 -14.21
C TYR A 58 -17.18 -2.03 -13.21
N MET A 59 -18.12 -1.68 -12.31
CA MET A 59 -17.96 -0.77 -11.17
C MET A 59 -17.98 -1.55 -9.86
N ILE A 60 -16.89 -2.25 -9.58
CA ILE A 60 -16.63 -2.88 -8.27
C ILE A 60 -15.81 -1.93 -7.39
N ASP A 61 -15.84 -2.12 -6.07
CA ASP A 61 -14.95 -1.40 -5.16
C ASP A 61 -13.48 -1.58 -5.60
N TRP A 62 -12.70 -0.50 -5.51
CA TRP A 62 -11.29 -0.53 -5.87
C TRP A 62 -10.51 -1.56 -5.08
N SER A 63 -10.86 -1.82 -3.82
CA SER A 63 -10.20 -2.83 -3.02
C SER A 63 -10.50 -4.27 -3.45
N LEU A 64 -11.48 -4.51 -4.32
CA LEU A 64 -11.83 -5.84 -4.80
C LEU A 64 -11.62 -5.99 -6.31
N VAL A 65 -10.99 -5.00 -6.95
CA VAL A 65 -10.86 -5.00 -8.40
C VAL A 65 -9.87 -6.06 -8.87
N ALA A 66 -10.34 -6.89 -9.79
CA ALA A 66 -9.55 -7.78 -10.61
C ALA A 66 -10.05 -7.68 -12.05
N SER A 67 -9.18 -7.86 -13.03
CA SER A 67 -9.55 -7.83 -14.44
C SER A 67 -8.45 -8.41 -15.31
N ALA A 68 -8.79 -8.86 -16.51
CA ALA A 68 -7.88 -9.38 -17.49
C ALA A 68 -8.24 -8.83 -18.87
N HIS A 69 -7.32 -8.96 -19.82
CA HIS A 69 -7.49 -8.39 -21.15
C HIS A 69 -8.28 -9.30 -22.07
N ILE A 70 -7.99 -10.60 -21.99
CA ILE A 70 -8.44 -11.60 -22.96
C ILE A 70 -8.94 -12.84 -22.22
N PHE A 71 -10.07 -13.37 -22.66
CA PHE A 71 -10.59 -14.68 -22.25
C PHE A 71 -10.64 -15.62 -23.45
N VAL A 72 -10.17 -16.85 -23.28
CA VAL A 72 -10.13 -17.87 -24.33
C VAL A 72 -10.79 -19.16 -23.84
N ASP A 73 -11.65 -19.77 -24.66
CA ASP A 73 -12.26 -21.06 -24.38
C ASP A 73 -12.12 -22.05 -25.56
N ASP A 74 -12.89 -23.15 -25.53
CA ASP A 74 -12.88 -24.18 -26.58
C ASP A 74 -13.38 -23.70 -27.95
N LYS A 75 -13.97 -22.50 -28.04
CA LYS A 75 -14.64 -21.97 -29.24
C LYS A 75 -14.04 -20.68 -29.76
N GLU A 76 -13.70 -19.74 -28.87
CA GLU A 76 -13.37 -18.37 -29.26
C GLU A 76 -12.36 -17.68 -28.32
N CYS A 77 -11.87 -16.53 -28.79
CA CYS A 77 -11.08 -15.57 -28.04
C CYS A 77 -11.85 -14.26 -27.95
N ILE A 78 -12.05 -13.74 -26.74
CA ILE A 78 -12.73 -12.47 -26.49
C ILE A 78 -11.75 -11.48 -25.85
N VAL A 79 -11.50 -10.37 -26.54
CA VAL A 79 -10.77 -9.22 -25.98
C VAL A 79 -11.78 -8.29 -25.32
N CYS A 80 -11.70 -8.13 -24.00
CA CYS A 80 -12.61 -7.29 -23.22
C CYS A 80 -11.94 -6.01 -22.67
N ILE A 81 -10.61 -5.93 -22.70
CA ILE A 81 -9.83 -4.69 -22.47
C ILE A 81 -8.73 -4.63 -23.54
N PRO A 82 -8.52 -3.49 -24.24
CA PRO A 82 -7.39 -3.34 -25.16
C PRO A 82 -6.06 -3.64 -24.46
N VAL A 83 -5.16 -4.40 -25.09
CA VAL A 83 -3.87 -4.82 -24.47
C VAL A 83 -2.89 -3.67 -24.25
N THR A 84 -3.21 -2.46 -24.72
CA THR A 84 -2.46 -1.23 -24.45
C THR A 84 -3.05 -0.40 -23.30
N GLU A 85 -4.17 -0.84 -22.73
CA GLU A 85 -4.73 -0.34 -21.48
C GLU A 85 -4.25 -1.20 -20.31
N LYS A 86 -4.36 -0.66 -19.11
CA LYS A 86 -4.05 -1.32 -17.85
C LYS A 86 -5.22 -2.19 -17.40
N ALA A 87 -4.91 -3.42 -16.98
CA ALA A 87 -5.81 -4.28 -16.23
C ALA A 87 -5.17 -4.71 -14.90
N TRP A 88 -5.99 -5.21 -14.00
CA TRP A 88 -5.66 -5.63 -12.63
C TRP A 88 -5.59 -7.16 -12.55
N HIS A 89 -4.59 -7.76 -13.20
CA HIS A 89 -4.49 -9.22 -13.36
C HIS A 89 -3.40 -9.88 -12.49
N VAL A 90 -2.51 -9.08 -11.87
CA VAL A 90 -1.51 -9.58 -10.91
C VAL A 90 -1.53 -8.68 -9.68
N LEU A 91 -1.19 -9.20 -8.51
CA LEU A 91 -1.09 -8.35 -7.32
C LEU A 91 0.19 -7.50 -7.37
N TYR A 92 0.05 -6.19 -7.08
CA TYR A 92 1.17 -5.23 -7.04
C TYR A 92 2.32 -5.61 -6.11
N ASN A 93 2.05 -6.44 -5.11
CA ASN A 93 3.02 -6.81 -4.09
C ASN A 93 3.86 -8.02 -4.46
N THR A 94 3.60 -8.64 -5.61
CA THR A 94 4.42 -9.74 -6.09
C THR A 94 5.71 -9.13 -6.62
N PRO A 95 6.88 -9.45 -6.03
CA PRO A 95 8.12 -8.80 -6.44
C PRO A 95 8.75 -9.47 -7.67
N THR A 96 8.25 -10.65 -8.06
CA THR A 96 8.90 -11.51 -9.04
C THR A 96 8.86 -10.93 -10.44
N ASP A 97 7.72 -10.36 -10.86
CA ASP A 97 7.59 -9.68 -12.15
C ASP A 97 8.49 -8.43 -12.22
N ASN A 98 8.49 -7.61 -11.18
CA ASN A 98 9.36 -6.45 -11.04
C ASN A 98 10.84 -6.85 -11.09
N GLN A 99 11.21 -8.00 -10.52
CA GLN A 99 12.58 -8.53 -10.57
C GLN A 99 12.95 -9.06 -11.96
N TRP A 100 12.03 -9.74 -12.64
CA TRP A 100 12.31 -10.38 -13.93
C TRP A 100 12.25 -9.39 -15.09
N TYR A 101 11.31 -8.44 -15.05
CA TYR A 101 10.99 -7.53 -16.16
C TYR A 101 11.26 -6.06 -15.86
N ASN A 102 11.71 -5.73 -14.64
CA ASN A 102 11.96 -4.36 -14.19
C ASN A 102 10.73 -3.44 -14.31
N ALA A 103 9.53 -4.04 -14.22
CA ALA A 103 8.23 -3.35 -14.29
C ALA A 103 7.10 -4.25 -13.75
N ASP A 104 6.03 -3.62 -13.28
CA ASP A 104 4.84 -4.29 -12.72
C ASP A 104 3.92 -4.79 -13.82
N ALA A 105 3.45 -6.03 -13.71
CA ALA A 105 2.63 -6.67 -14.73
C ALA A 105 1.37 -5.86 -15.09
N ASN A 106 0.69 -5.24 -14.12
CA ASN A 106 -0.51 -4.44 -14.42
C ASN A 106 -0.16 -3.18 -15.24
N ASP A 107 1.06 -2.66 -15.10
CA ASP A 107 1.48 -1.40 -15.72
C ASP A 107 2.08 -1.58 -17.12
N VAL A 108 2.53 -2.79 -17.47
CA VAL A 108 3.25 -3.04 -18.74
C VAL A 108 2.91 -4.35 -19.45
N ALA A 109 2.13 -5.26 -18.88
CA ALA A 109 1.79 -6.55 -19.47
C ALA A 109 0.31 -6.67 -19.82
N PHE A 110 -0.01 -7.64 -20.68
CA PHE A 110 -1.39 -8.10 -20.82
C PHE A 110 -1.59 -9.47 -20.18
N GLY A 111 -2.83 -9.75 -19.79
CA GLY A 111 -3.24 -11.01 -19.14
C GLY A 111 -4.20 -11.78 -20.02
N VAL A 112 -3.93 -13.08 -20.23
CA VAL A 112 -4.78 -14.00 -21.00
C VAL A 112 -5.30 -15.10 -20.09
N GLU A 113 -6.62 -15.22 -20.00
CA GLU A 113 -7.36 -16.14 -19.14
C GLU A 113 -7.88 -17.34 -19.95
N GLY A 114 -7.39 -18.54 -19.68
CA GLY A 114 -7.88 -19.77 -20.28
C GLY A 114 -9.02 -20.42 -19.48
N SER A 115 -10.18 -20.60 -20.10
CA SER A 115 -11.29 -21.40 -19.53
C SER A 115 -10.93 -22.87 -19.45
N TYR A 116 -11.39 -23.58 -18.40
CA TYR A 116 -11.15 -25.03 -18.26
C TYR A 116 -12.41 -25.78 -17.84
N PHE A 117 -12.49 -27.04 -18.26
CA PHE A 117 -13.66 -27.91 -18.15
C PHE A 117 -13.22 -29.27 -17.56
N PRO A 118 -13.08 -29.38 -16.24
CA PRO A 118 -12.68 -30.65 -15.60
C PRO A 118 -13.57 -31.84 -15.97
N SER A 119 -14.86 -31.59 -16.28
CA SER A 119 -15.80 -32.61 -16.77
C SER A 119 -15.52 -33.08 -18.20
N SER A 120 -14.69 -32.36 -18.97
CA SER A 120 -14.36 -32.67 -20.36
C SER A 120 -12.91 -32.30 -20.67
N GLN A 121 -12.02 -33.29 -20.57
CA GLN A 121 -10.61 -33.13 -20.95
C GLN A 121 -10.45 -32.70 -22.42
N GLU A 122 -11.33 -33.13 -23.32
CA GLU A 122 -11.34 -32.71 -24.72
C GLU A 122 -11.55 -31.19 -24.86
N ARG A 123 -12.57 -30.65 -24.19
CA ARG A 123 -12.84 -29.20 -24.21
C ARG A 123 -11.71 -28.41 -23.55
N SER A 124 -11.16 -28.91 -22.43
CA SER A 124 -10.00 -28.28 -21.78
C SER A 124 -8.79 -28.25 -22.72
N ARG A 125 -8.48 -29.37 -23.39
CA ARG A 125 -7.39 -29.42 -24.39
C ARG A 125 -7.63 -28.46 -25.54
N LYS A 126 -8.88 -28.31 -25.99
CA LYS A 126 -9.21 -27.37 -27.06
C LYS A 126 -9.09 -25.91 -26.61
N SER A 127 -9.47 -25.61 -25.37
CA SER A 127 -9.28 -24.29 -24.77
C SER A 127 -7.79 -23.94 -24.64
N LEU A 128 -6.97 -24.86 -24.12
CA LEU A 128 -5.52 -24.69 -24.03
C LEU A 128 -4.87 -24.51 -25.42
N ASP A 129 -5.32 -25.27 -26.41
CA ASP A 129 -4.89 -25.13 -27.81
C ASP A 129 -5.19 -23.74 -28.37
N ASN A 130 -6.43 -23.25 -28.17
CA ASN A 130 -6.82 -21.92 -28.59
C ASN A 130 -6.03 -20.83 -27.85
N MET A 131 -5.83 -20.97 -26.53
CA MET A 131 -5.01 -20.05 -25.74
C MET A 131 -3.57 -19.98 -26.27
N ALA A 132 -2.97 -21.13 -26.58
CA ALA A 132 -1.62 -21.20 -27.15
C ALA A 132 -1.53 -20.53 -28.53
N ARG A 133 -2.55 -20.71 -29.39
CA ARG A 133 -2.65 -20.05 -30.70
C ARG A 133 -2.73 -18.53 -30.57
N VAL A 134 -3.56 -18.05 -29.65
CA VAL A 134 -3.74 -16.62 -29.33
C VAL A 134 -2.44 -16.02 -28.79
N LEU A 135 -1.80 -16.66 -27.82
CA LEU A 135 -0.53 -16.22 -27.25
C LEU A 135 0.56 -16.19 -28.32
N ALA A 136 0.71 -17.25 -29.13
CA ALA A 136 1.70 -17.27 -30.22
C ALA A 136 1.53 -16.10 -31.20
N TYR A 137 0.29 -15.80 -31.58
CA TYR A 137 -0.03 -14.70 -32.48
C TYR A 137 0.35 -13.34 -31.87
N LEU A 138 -0.06 -13.09 -30.62
CA LEU A 138 0.24 -11.84 -29.94
C LEU A 138 1.72 -11.68 -29.59
N CYS A 139 2.42 -12.77 -29.27
CA CYS A 139 3.87 -12.76 -29.04
C CYS A 139 4.62 -12.29 -30.28
N ASN A 140 4.29 -12.85 -31.45
CA ASN A 140 4.87 -12.41 -32.72
C ASN A 140 4.53 -10.95 -33.05
N TYR A 141 3.30 -10.52 -32.77
CA TYR A 141 2.87 -9.15 -33.07
C TYR A 141 3.56 -8.10 -32.19
N TRP A 142 3.79 -8.42 -30.91
CA TRP A 142 4.38 -7.48 -29.95
C TRP A 142 5.88 -7.64 -29.72
N ASP A 143 6.51 -8.63 -30.36
CA ASP A 143 7.92 -8.99 -30.17
C ASP A 143 8.21 -9.43 -28.73
N ILE A 144 7.43 -10.41 -28.25
CA ILE A 144 7.53 -11.02 -26.91
C ILE A 144 8.05 -12.45 -27.06
N ASP A 145 9.10 -12.83 -26.34
CA ASP A 145 9.60 -14.20 -26.28
C ASP A 145 8.71 -15.05 -25.38
N TYR A 146 7.96 -15.98 -25.99
CA TYR A 146 7.02 -16.84 -25.26
C TYR A 146 7.65 -17.70 -24.16
N LYS A 147 8.97 -17.93 -24.17
CA LYS A 147 9.64 -18.76 -23.14
C LYS A 147 10.06 -17.96 -21.92
N THR A 148 10.39 -16.68 -22.11
CA THR A 148 11.00 -15.85 -21.05
C THR A 148 10.12 -14.68 -20.65
N GLU A 149 9.12 -14.34 -21.44
CA GLU A 149 8.26 -13.15 -21.28
C GLU A 149 6.76 -13.53 -21.30
N VAL A 150 6.43 -14.81 -21.09
CA VAL A 150 5.05 -15.29 -20.88
C VAL A 150 4.98 -16.25 -19.68
N PRO A 151 5.25 -15.77 -18.45
CA PRO A 151 5.11 -16.59 -17.25
C PRO A 151 3.65 -16.97 -17.02
N GLY A 152 3.43 -18.09 -16.33
CA GLY A 152 2.16 -18.33 -15.66
C GLY A 152 2.01 -17.45 -14.43
N HIS A 153 0.78 -17.15 -13.99
CA HIS A 153 0.57 -16.39 -12.76
C HIS A 153 1.26 -17.05 -11.55
N GLN A 154 1.21 -18.38 -11.47
CA GLN A 154 1.89 -19.18 -10.45
C GLN A 154 3.42 -19.02 -10.44
N ASP A 155 4.05 -18.61 -11.54
CA ASP A 155 5.50 -18.45 -11.61
C ASP A 155 5.95 -17.12 -10.98
N ILE A 156 5.07 -16.12 -11.02
CA ILE A 156 5.34 -14.76 -10.52
C ILE A 156 4.66 -14.46 -9.17
N GLN A 157 3.64 -15.24 -8.79
CA GLN A 157 2.88 -15.05 -7.57
C GLN A 157 2.70 -16.38 -6.80
N ASN A 158 3.28 -16.45 -5.59
CA ASN A 158 3.41 -17.69 -4.82
C ASN A 158 2.08 -18.32 -4.35
N ASP A 159 1.03 -17.54 -4.14
CA ASP A 159 -0.29 -18.01 -3.71
C ASP A 159 -1.21 -18.36 -4.89
N LYS A 160 -0.69 -18.33 -6.12
CA LYS A 160 -1.41 -18.65 -7.35
C LYS A 160 -0.97 -19.98 -7.92
N ILE A 161 -1.88 -20.61 -8.63
CA ILE A 161 -1.74 -21.97 -9.17
C ILE A 161 -2.15 -22.05 -10.64
N ASP A 162 -2.54 -20.93 -11.22
CA ASP A 162 -2.94 -20.77 -12.61
C ASP A 162 -1.74 -20.39 -13.49
N PRO A 163 -1.68 -20.81 -14.77
CA PRO A 163 -2.69 -21.54 -15.54
C PRO A 163 -2.69 -23.07 -15.28
N GLY A 164 -2.11 -23.50 -14.15
CA GLY A 164 -1.98 -24.90 -13.79
C GLY A 164 -3.30 -25.67 -13.71
N ASN A 165 -4.43 -25.05 -13.36
CA ASN A 165 -5.71 -25.78 -13.32
C ASN A 165 -6.15 -26.18 -14.73
N LEU A 166 -5.97 -25.30 -15.72
CA LEU A 166 -6.21 -25.63 -17.13
C LEU A 166 -5.29 -26.76 -17.62
N LEU A 167 -3.99 -26.69 -17.29
CA LEU A 167 -3.03 -27.73 -17.65
C LEU A 167 -3.42 -29.10 -17.05
N GLU A 168 -3.81 -29.13 -15.79
CA GLU A 168 -4.26 -30.34 -15.10
C GLU A 168 -5.54 -30.90 -15.72
N ALA A 169 -6.53 -30.05 -16.03
CA ALA A 169 -7.75 -30.46 -16.71
C ALA A 169 -7.48 -31.05 -18.11
N CYS A 170 -6.38 -30.67 -18.76
CA CYS A 170 -5.91 -31.26 -20.02
C CYS A 170 -5.20 -32.62 -19.85
N GLY A 171 -4.90 -33.02 -18.62
CA GLY A 171 -4.12 -34.21 -18.28
C GLY A 171 -2.59 -33.99 -18.29
N TYR A 172 -2.14 -32.73 -18.20
CA TYR A 172 -0.73 -32.41 -18.03
C TYR A 172 -0.39 -32.15 -16.55
N SER A 173 0.89 -32.13 -16.21
CA SER A 173 1.31 -31.53 -14.94
C SER A 173 1.10 -30.01 -14.99
N ARG A 174 0.94 -29.39 -13.82
CA ARG A 174 0.76 -27.93 -13.66
C ARG A 174 2.00 -27.08 -14.04
N ASN A 175 3.04 -27.70 -14.59
CA ASN A 175 4.26 -26.99 -14.99
C ASN A 175 4.01 -26.16 -16.26
N VAL A 176 4.24 -24.85 -16.19
CA VAL A 176 4.00 -23.90 -17.29
C VAL A 176 4.79 -24.24 -18.56
N LYS A 177 5.88 -25.00 -18.47
CA LYS A 177 6.57 -25.55 -19.67
C LYS A 177 5.67 -26.40 -20.57
N ASN A 178 4.55 -26.91 -20.06
CA ASN A 178 3.56 -27.58 -20.89
C ASN A 178 2.79 -26.60 -21.78
N LEU A 179 2.54 -25.37 -21.33
CA LEU A 179 2.01 -24.27 -22.15
C LEU A 179 3.04 -23.83 -23.19
N ASP A 180 4.32 -23.67 -22.84
CA ASP A 180 5.40 -23.33 -23.79
C ASP A 180 5.42 -24.29 -24.98
N LYS A 181 5.28 -25.60 -24.70
CA LYS A 181 5.20 -26.64 -25.73
C LYS A 181 3.98 -26.49 -26.64
N GLN A 182 2.86 -25.97 -26.14
CA GLN A 182 1.69 -25.69 -26.98
C GLN A 182 1.93 -24.45 -27.84
N ILE A 183 2.46 -23.36 -27.26
CA ILE A 183 2.74 -22.11 -27.99
C ILE A 183 3.77 -22.35 -29.10
N ALA A 184 4.81 -23.16 -28.83
CA ALA A 184 5.86 -23.51 -29.78
C ALA A 184 5.34 -24.12 -31.09
N LYS A 185 4.16 -24.77 -31.07
CA LYS A 185 3.52 -25.33 -32.28
C LYS A 185 3.06 -24.26 -33.26
N TYR A 186 2.83 -23.04 -32.78
CA TYR A 186 2.14 -21.98 -33.51
C TYR A 186 3.00 -20.72 -33.71
N ILE A 187 4.11 -20.59 -32.96
CA ILE A 187 4.97 -19.40 -33.00
C ILE A 187 5.60 -19.17 -34.39
N ASN A 188 5.82 -20.23 -35.16
CA ASN A 188 6.41 -20.15 -36.52
C ASN A 188 5.37 -20.06 -37.64
N GLY A 189 4.12 -19.73 -37.31
CA GLY A 189 3.01 -19.63 -38.25
C GLY A 189 2.18 -20.91 -38.33
N VAL A 190 0.98 -20.77 -38.91
CA VAL A 190 -0.01 -21.84 -39.03
C VAL A 190 -0.54 -21.93 -40.46
N GLN A 191 -1.07 -23.10 -40.85
CA GLN A 191 -1.72 -23.26 -42.17
C GLN A 191 -3.15 -22.70 -42.16
N GLU A 192 -3.76 -22.64 -40.98
CA GLU A 192 -5.10 -22.11 -40.78
C GLU A 192 -5.18 -20.62 -41.10
N LYS A 193 -6.38 -20.15 -41.42
CA LYS A 193 -6.62 -18.72 -41.69
C LYS A 193 -6.24 -17.89 -40.46
N THR A 194 -5.32 -16.96 -40.63
CA THR A 194 -4.93 -15.96 -39.65
C THR A 194 -5.00 -14.57 -40.29
N SER A 195 -5.40 -13.58 -39.51
CA SER A 195 -5.26 -12.18 -39.89
C SER A 195 -3.78 -11.81 -39.95
N GLU A 196 -3.38 -10.95 -40.88
CA GLU A 196 -1.98 -10.47 -40.98
C GLU A 196 -1.61 -9.55 -39.81
N LYS A 197 -2.57 -8.76 -39.35
CA LYS A 197 -2.45 -7.87 -38.20
C LYS A 197 -3.76 -7.87 -37.40
N PRO A 198 -3.71 -7.66 -36.08
CA PRO A 198 -4.92 -7.49 -35.30
C PRO A 198 -5.73 -6.27 -35.76
N SER A 199 -7.03 -6.27 -35.46
CA SER A 199 -7.86 -5.06 -35.61
C SER A 199 -7.28 -3.89 -34.81
N GLU A 200 -7.47 -2.68 -35.31
CA GLU A 200 -7.07 -1.44 -34.62
C GLU A 200 -7.70 -1.33 -33.22
N GLN A 201 -8.86 -1.98 -33.02
CA GLN A 201 -9.55 -2.09 -31.73
C GLN A 201 -8.66 -2.65 -30.62
N LEU A 202 -7.72 -3.57 -30.93
CA LEU A 202 -6.81 -4.16 -29.94
C LEU A 202 -5.97 -3.11 -29.18
N SER A 203 -5.75 -1.95 -29.80
CA SER A 203 -4.96 -0.84 -29.27
C SER A 203 -5.70 0.51 -29.27
N GLU A 204 -7.01 0.49 -29.55
CA GLU A 204 -7.80 1.71 -29.64
C GLU A 204 -7.95 2.34 -28.26
N LYS A 205 -7.48 3.59 -28.12
CA LYS A 205 -7.63 4.34 -26.89
C LYS A 205 -9.09 4.70 -26.68
N THR A 206 -9.58 4.48 -25.45
CA THR A 206 -10.90 4.98 -25.07
C THR A 206 -11.01 6.51 -25.25
N LYS A 207 -12.19 6.95 -25.70
CA LYS A 207 -12.57 8.38 -25.78
C LYS A 207 -13.19 8.87 -24.47
N GLU A 208 -13.63 7.94 -23.61
CA GLU A 208 -14.18 8.25 -22.31
C GLU A 208 -13.07 8.65 -21.33
N LYS A 209 -13.40 9.44 -20.32
CA LYS A 209 -12.43 9.83 -19.30
C LYS A 209 -12.06 8.60 -18.47
N ALA A 210 -10.77 8.34 -18.34
CA ALA A 210 -10.27 7.25 -17.50
C ALA A 210 -10.78 7.38 -16.05
N THR A 211 -11.17 6.26 -15.46
CA THR A 211 -11.48 6.15 -14.04
C THR A 211 -10.15 6.22 -13.27
N PRO A 212 -9.90 7.28 -12.49
CA PRO A 212 -8.68 7.38 -11.71
C PRO A 212 -8.71 6.37 -10.57
N SER A 213 -7.61 5.67 -10.35
CA SER A 213 -7.42 4.88 -9.14
C SER A 213 -7.38 5.79 -7.91
N PRO A 214 -7.86 5.35 -6.74
CA PRO A 214 -7.82 6.13 -5.51
C PRO A 214 -6.38 6.52 -5.20
N GLN A 215 -6.16 7.61 -4.47
CA GLN A 215 -4.83 8.01 -4.02
C GLN A 215 -4.96 8.58 -2.61
N SER A 216 -3.84 8.80 -1.92
CA SER A 216 -3.91 9.55 -0.68
C SER A 216 -4.46 10.96 -0.96
N VAL A 217 -5.48 11.36 -0.21
CA VAL A 217 -6.06 12.71 -0.27
C VAL A 217 -5.44 13.64 0.77
N VAL A 218 -4.74 13.07 1.74
CA VAL A 218 -4.06 13.81 2.82
C VAL A 218 -2.57 13.99 2.53
N LYS A 219 -1.98 15.01 3.15
CA LYS A 219 -0.52 15.22 3.14
C LYS A 219 0.15 14.30 4.15
N TYR A 220 1.45 14.03 3.98
CA TYR A 220 2.16 13.12 4.87
C TYR A 220 2.14 13.59 6.33
N LYS A 221 2.25 14.90 6.58
CA LYS A 221 2.13 15.46 7.92
C LYS A 221 0.76 15.17 8.56
N GLU A 222 -0.33 15.37 7.81
CA GLU A 222 -1.69 15.13 8.29
C GLU A 222 -1.91 13.64 8.59
N ALA A 223 -1.31 12.76 7.78
CA ALA A 223 -1.33 11.32 8.04
C ALA A 223 -0.60 10.97 9.36
N ILE A 224 0.57 11.56 9.62
CA ILE A 224 1.30 11.35 10.89
C ILE A 224 0.48 11.89 12.07
N GLU A 225 -0.12 13.07 11.94
CA GLU A 225 -1.00 13.65 12.96
C GLU A 225 -2.22 12.74 13.22
N TYR A 226 -2.82 12.17 12.17
CA TYR A 226 -3.92 11.21 12.32
C TYR A 226 -3.47 9.94 13.05
N MET A 227 -2.38 9.31 12.61
CA MET A 227 -1.77 8.15 13.28
C MET A 227 -1.50 8.45 14.76
N HIS A 228 -0.95 9.63 15.08
CA HIS A 228 -0.72 10.06 16.46
C HIS A 228 -1.99 10.17 17.29
N SER A 229 -3.11 10.58 16.67
CA SER A 229 -4.41 10.69 17.33
C SER A 229 -5.03 9.33 17.68
N LEU A 230 -4.66 8.27 16.96
CA LEU A 230 -5.14 6.91 17.19
C LEU A 230 -4.52 6.27 18.43
N LYS A 231 -3.35 6.74 18.89
CA LYS A 231 -2.70 6.23 20.09
C LYS A 231 -3.62 6.38 21.32
N GLY A 232 -3.87 5.26 22.00
CA GLY A 232 -4.81 5.21 23.12
C GLY A 232 -6.28 5.22 22.70
N GLN A 233 -6.61 5.00 21.42
CA GLN A 233 -7.99 4.79 21.01
C GLN A 233 -8.28 3.31 20.87
N PHE A 234 -9.51 2.91 21.21
CA PHE A 234 -10.05 1.63 20.80
C PHE A 234 -10.72 1.82 19.45
N VAL A 235 -10.11 1.29 18.40
CA VAL A 235 -10.60 1.33 17.04
C VAL A 235 -11.31 0.00 16.76
N ASP A 236 -12.60 0.08 16.47
CA ASP A 236 -13.44 -1.01 16.00
C ASP A 236 -14.10 -0.50 14.72
N PHE A 237 -13.43 -0.74 13.59
CA PHE A 237 -13.77 -0.12 12.31
C PHE A 237 -14.99 -0.81 11.70
N ASP A 238 -15.07 -2.14 11.80
CA ASP A 238 -16.13 -2.94 11.20
C ASP A 238 -17.24 -3.40 12.17
N ASN A 239 -17.10 -3.17 13.48
CA ASN A 239 -17.98 -3.63 14.55
C ASN A 239 -18.03 -5.16 14.69
N MET A 240 -16.97 -5.86 14.29
CA MET A 240 -16.82 -7.31 14.40
C MET A 240 -15.57 -7.66 15.21
N TYR A 241 -15.68 -8.68 16.05
CA TYR A 241 -14.56 -9.20 16.83
C TYR A 241 -13.85 -8.15 17.74
N ALA A 242 -14.53 -7.04 18.05
CA ALA A 242 -14.06 -5.95 18.92
C ALA A 242 -12.85 -5.18 18.33
N TYR A 243 -11.74 -5.09 19.04
CA TYR A 243 -10.65 -4.15 18.70
C TYR A 243 -9.46 -4.91 18.10
N GLN A 244 -9.52 -5.26 16.82
CA GLN A 244 -8.48 -6.05 16.14
C GLN A 244 -7.33 -5.20 15.61
N CYS A 245 -6.23 -5.84 15.24
CA CYS A 245 -5.07 -5.18 14.62
C CYS A 245 -5.43 -4.59 13.23
N ALA A 246 -6.28 -5.29 12.47
CA ALA A 246 -6.75 -4.85 11.17
C ALA A 246 -7.63 -3.59 11.27
N ASP A 247 -8.46 -3.44 12.32
CA ASP A 247 -9.31 -2.26 12.52
C ASP A 247 -8.50 -0.97 12.49
N LEU A 248 -7.40 -0.92 13.25
CA LEU A 248 -6.53 0.23 13.32
C LEU A 248 -5.94 0.60 11.95
N SER A 249 -5.45 -0.41 11.22
CA SER A 249 -4.80 -0.19 9.93
C SER A 249 -5.81 0.20 8.85
N VAL A 250 -6.99 -0.43 8.85
CA VAL A 250 -8.08 -0.12 7.90
C VAL A 250 -8.66 1.27 8.17
N ASP A 251 -8.82 1.68 9.43
CA ASP A 251 -9.24 3.03 9.78
C ASP A 251 -8.24 4.09 9.26
N PHE A 252 -6.94 3.85 9.44
CA PHE A 252 -5.89 4.70 8.89
C PHE A 252 -5.96 4.78 7.36
N ILE A 253 -6.06 3.64 6.66
CA ILE A 253 -6.20 3.58 5.19
C ILE A 253 -7.42 4.37 4.74
N TYR A 254 -8.57 4.14 5.39
CA TYR A 254 -9.83 4.80 5.06
C TYR A 254 -9.71 6.32 5.18
N HIS A 255 -9.07 6.80 6.25
CA HIS A 255 -8.81 8.23 6.44
C HIS A 255 -7.91 8.80 5.32
N VAL A 256 -6.73 8.21 5.11
CA VAL A 256 -5.72 8.83 4.23
C VAL A 256 -6.11 8.77 2.75
N THR A 257 -6.94 7.80 2.35
CA THR A 257 -7.48 7.67 0.99
C THR A 257 -8.80 8.41 0.77
N GLY A 258 -9.41 8.96 1.83
CA GLY A 258 -10.71 9.62 1.76
C GLY A 258 -11.88 8.65 1.56
N GLY A 259 -11.71 7.37 1.92
CA GLY A 259 -12.82 6.41 2.02
C GLY A 259 -12.60 5.05 1.38
N VAL A 260 -11.38 4.67 0.98
CA VAL A 260 -11.11 3.30 0.49
C VAL A 260 -11.06 2.35 1.67
N ARG A 261 -11.92 1.33 1.66
CA ARG A 261 -11.92 0.26 2.66
C ARG A 261 -11.09 -0.90 2.13
N PHE A 262 -10.09 -1.32 2.89
CA PHE A 262 -9.41 -2.59 2.66
C PHE A 262 -10.18 -3.75 3.31
N TYR A 263 -10.05 -4.93 2.72
CA TYR A 263 -10.72 -6.18 3.08
C TYR A 263 -9.70 -7.28 3.41
N GLY A 264 -10.16 -8.30 4.13
CA GLY A 264 -9.37 -9.44 4.57
C GLY A 264 -8.79 -9.30 5.96
N ASN A 265 -8.14 -10.36 6.42
CA ASN A 265 -7.39 -10.35 7.66
C ASN A 265 -6.08 -9.55 7.51
N ALA A 266 -5.35 -9.38 8.62
CA ALA A 266 -4.10 -8.62 8.61
C ALA A 266 -3.09 -9.12 7.55
N LYS A 267 -2.94 -10.45 7.39
CA LYS A 267 -2.03 -11.03 6.37
C LYS A 267 -2.49 -10.76 4.93
N GLU A 268 -3.76 -10.43 4.73
CA GLU A 268 -4.39 -10.30 3.42
C GLU A 268 -4.48 -8.85 2.94
N LEU A 269 -4.22 -7.86 3.81
CA LEU A 269 -4.33 -6.44 3.45
C LEU A 269 -3.49 -6.09 2.22
N HIS A 270 -2.31 -6.67 2.11
CA HIS A 270 -1.38 -6.43 1.01
C HIS A 270 -1.66 -7.26 -0.27
N THR A 271 -2.52 -8.29 -0.20
CA THR A 271 -2.77 -9.22 -1.32
C THR A 271 -4.20 -9.20 -1.85
N LEU A 272 -5.22 -8.95 -1.02
CA LEU A 272 -6.61 -8.94 -1.50
C LEU A 272 -7.01 -7.60 -2.11
N ASN A 273 -6.27 -6.54 -1.80
CA ASN A 273 -6.68 -5.18 -2.10
C ASN A 273 -5.89 -4.60 -3.26
N ALA A 274 -6.57 -3.94 -4.20
CA ALA A 274 -5.85 -3.13 -5.17
C ALA A 274 -5.30 -1.88 -4.48
N MET A 275 -4.05 -1.59 -4.78
CA MET A 275 -3.34 -0.49 -4.15
C MET A 275 -3.82 0.85 -4.71
N PRO A 276 -4.04 1.86 -3.86
CA PRO A 276 -4.20 3.23 -4.33
C PRO A 276 -3.01 3.63 -5.20
N LYS A 277 -3.25 4.50 -6.19
CA LYS A 277 -2.26 5.05 -7.08
C LYS A 277 -1.04 5.56 -6.30
N GLY A 278 0.13 5.10 -6.72
CA GLY A 278 1.41 5.46 -6.13
C GLY A 278 1.80 4.64 -4.91
N TRP A 279 0.83 4.03 -4.22
CA TRP A 279 1.12 3.15 -3.09
C TRP A 279 1.86 1.91 -3.57
N LYS A 280 2.75 1.43 -2.72
CA LYS A 280 3.58 0.26 -3.02
C LYS A 280 3.45 -0.75 -1.92
N VAL A 281 3.56 -2.01 -2.28
CA VAL A 281 3.87 -3.03 -1.28
C VAL A 281 5.33 -3.41 -1.45
N VAL A 282 6.05 -3.34 -0.34
CA VAL A 282 7.49 -3.56 -0.30
C VAL A 282 7.76 -4.77 0.57
N LYS A 283 8.41 -5.78 -0.01
CA LYS A 283 8.88 -6.92 0.76
C LYS A 283 9.94 -6.47 1.77
N ASN A 284 9.79 -6.90 3.02
CA ASN A 284 10.79 -6.66 4.03
C ASN A 284 12.07 -7.45 3.69
N THR A 285 13.21 -6.78 3.80
CA THR A 285 14.53 -7.39 3.63
C THR A 285 15.42 -6.94 4.78
N ARG A 286 16.52 -7.65 5.03
CA ARG A 286 17.44 -7.34 6.13
C ARG A 286 17.98 -5.89 6.11
N ASN A 287 17.98 -5.24 4.95
CA ASN A 287 18.51 -3.89 4.78
C ASN A 287 17.42 -2.84 4.59
N TYR A 288 16.14 -3.22 4.69
CA TYR A 288 15.03 -2.30 4.49
C TYR A 288 14.70 -1.59 5.81
N VAL A 289 14.53 -0.27 5.75
CA VAL A 289 14.03 0.55 6.85
C VAL A 289 12.70 1.16 6.40
N PRO A 290 11.57 0.84 7.05
CA PRO A 290 10.28 1.30 6.60
C PRO A 290 10.10 2.80 6.88
N PRO A 291 9.38 3.56 6.02
CA PRO A 291 9.02 4.93 6.33
C PRO A 291 7.93 4.99 7.42
N ILE A 292 7.88 6.12 8.15
CA ILE A 292 6.79 6.40 9.10
C ILE A 292 5.44 6.40 8.35
N CYS A 293 4.38 5.93 9.00
CA CYS A 293 3.05 5.66 8.41
C CYS A 293 3.00 4.54 7.37
N ALA A 294 4.09 3.81 7.12
CA ALA A 294 3.96 2.51 6.46
C ALA A 294 3.12 1.57 7.33
N ILE A 295 2.42 0.63 6.69
CA ILE A 295 1.60 -0.36 7.35
C ILE A 295 2.39 -1.67 7.35
N ALA A 296 2.82 -2.10 8.52
CA ALA A 296 3.53 -3.36 8.71
C ALA A 296 2.57 -4.54 8.53
N VAL A 297 2.99 -5.57 7.81
CA VAL A 297 2.21 -6.78 7.56
C VAL A 297 3.04 -8.01 7.94
N TYR A 298 2.52 -8.78 8.89
CA TYR A 298 3.14 -9.98 9.43
C TYR A 298 2.38 -11.21 8.93
N THR A 299 3.10 -12.16 8.36
CA THR A 299 2.48 -13.36 7.75
C THR A 299 3.21 -14.66 8.09
N GLU A 300 4.32 -14.58 8.82
CA GLU A 300 5.18 -15.71 9.15
C GLU A 300 5.21 -16.00 10.65
N GLY A 301 5.78 -17.17 11.00
CA GLY A 301 5.89 -17.59 12.39
C GLY A 301 4.53 -17.75 13.07
N ILE A 302 4.36 -17.09 14.22
CA ILE A 302 3.11 -17.12 14.99
C ILE A 302 1.94 -16.42 14.28
N TYR A 303 2.20 -15.61 13.26
CA TYR A 303 1.20 -14.83 12.53
C TYR A 303 0.62 -15.54 11.31
N ARG A 304 0.92 -16.82 11.08
CA ARG A 304 0.52 -17.54 9.84
C ARG A 304 -1.00 -17.67 9.66
N GLU A 305 -1.75 -17.76 10.75
CA GLU A 305 -3.18 -18.05 10.71
C GLU A 305 -3.99 -16.83 10.20
N TRP A 306 -3.86 -15.69 10.87
CA TRP A 306 -4.64 -14.46 10.57
C TRP A 306 -3.77 -13.26 10.16
N GLY A 307 -2.45 -13.36 10.36
CA GLY A 307 -1.53 -12.25 10.26
C GLY A 307 -1.56 -11.34 11.48
N HIS A 308 -0.70 -10.33 11.43
CA HIS A 308 -0.75 -9.18 12.33
C HIS A 308 -0.42 -7.91 11.53
N THR A 309 -0.82 -6.74 12.02
CA THR A 309 -0.59 -5.48 11.33
C THR A 309 -0.63 -4.28 12.27
N GLY A 310 0.00 -3.18 11.84
CA GLY A 310 0.04 -1.91 12.57
C GLY A 310 0.78 -0.84 11.78
N LEU A 311 0.86 0.36 12.33
CA LEU A 311 1.42 1.54 11.68
C LEU A 311 2.83 1.80 12.18
N VAL A 312 3.78 2.01 11.28
CA VAL A 312 5.15 2.39 11.62
C VAL A 312 5.14 3.78 12.24
N TRP A 313 5.34 3.85 13.56
CA TRP A 313 5.31 5.08 14.34
C TRP A 313 6.65 5.81 14.29
N ASP A 314 7.75 5.07 14.47
CA ASP A 314 9.11 5.58 14.45
C ASP A 314 10.05 4.52 13.86
N ASN A 315 11.04 4.93 13.08
CA ASN A 315 11.99 4.04 12.41
C ASN A 315 13.45 4.32 12.81
N SER A 316 13.68 4.99 13.94
CA SER A 316 15.02 5.38 14.40
C SER A 316 15.92 4.19 14.76
N GLY A 317 15.33 3.02 15.05
CA GLY A 317 16.03 1.75 15.23
C GLY A 317 16.63 1.15 13.95
N GLY A 318 16.39 1.78 12.79
CA GLY A 318 16.98 1.39 11.52
C GLY A 318 16.56 -0.02 11.12
N THR A 319 17.53 -0.89 10.83
CA THR A 319 17.30 -2.28 10.39
C THR A 319 17.16 -3.27 11.54
N ASN A 320 17.27 -2.82 12.80
CA ASN A 320 17.23 -3.71 13.97
C ASN A 320 15.87 -3.69 14.63
N THR A 321 15.30 -2.51 14.82
CA THR A 321 13.96 -2.33 15.40
C THR A 321 13.24 -1.13 14.77
N PHE A 322 11.93 -1.08 14.98
CA PHE A 322 11.13 0.12 14.77
C PHE A 322 10.01 0.17 15.83
N THR A 323 9.44 1.35 16.08
CA THR A 323 8.25 1.45 16.94
C THR A 323 7.00 1.30 16.08
N ILE A 324 6.11 0.38 16.45
CA ILE A 324 4.82 0.16 15.81
C ILE A 324 3.69 0.69 16.69
N LEU A 325 2.65 1.27 16.09
CA LEU A 325 1.35 1.52 16.71
C LEU A 325 0.38 0.41 16.25
N GLU A 326 -0.11 -0.39 17.18
CA GLU A 326 -0.92 -1.59 16.88
C GLU A 326 -2.01 -1.84 17.95
N GLN A 327 -2.99 -2.67 17.62
CA GLN A 327 -4.00 -3.19 18.57
C GLN A 327 -3.91 -4.72 18.63
N ASN A 328 -4.43 -5.30 19.72
CA ASN A 328 -4.61 -6.75 19.86
C ASN A 328 -3.36 -7.61 19.66
N TYR A 329 -2.19 -7.12 20.07
CA TYR A 329 -0.96 -7.91 20.01
C TYR A 329 -1.03 -9.17 20.91
N ASP A 330 -1.80 -9.12 22.00
CA ASP A 330 -1.98 -10.21 22.96
C ASP A 330 -3.10 -11.20 22.60
N GLY A 331 -3.89 -10.91 21.56
CA GLY A 331 -4.99 -11.75 21.08
C GLY A 331 -6.32 -11.61 21.83
N ASN A 332 -6.42 -10.74 22.85
CA ASN A 332 -7.61 -10.62 23.70
C ASN A 332 -8.68 -9.65 23.18
N ALA A 333 -8.37 -8.88 22.13
CA ALA A 333 -9.23 -7.88 21.49
C ALA A 333 -9.81 -6.84 22.44
N ASN A 334 -9.06 -6.48 23.48
CA ASN A 334 -9.51 -5.64 24.60
C ASN A 334 -8.50 -4.54 24.99
N THR A 335 -7.55 -4.25 24.10
CA THR A 335 -6.54 -3.20 24.28
C THR A 335 -6.73 -2.08 23.24
N PRO A 336 -6.45 -0.81 23.60
CA PRO A 336 -6.42 0.29 22.64
C PRO A 336 -5.16 0.21 21.76
N ALA A 337 -5.05 1.08 20.77
CA ALA A 337 -3.85 1.22 19.97
C ALA A 337 -2.66 1.65 20.83
N LYS A 338 -1.63 0.81 20.89
CA LYS A 338 -0.46 0.95 21.75
C LYS A 338 0.83 0.93 20.95
N LEU A 339 1.86 1.53 21.54
CA LEU A 339 3.20 1.47 20.98
C LEU A 339 3.91 0.21 21.47
N ARG A 340 4.64 -0.45 20.59
CA ARG A 340 5.58 -1.53 20.93
C ARG A 340 6.86 -1.34 20.12
N GLU A 341 7.99 -1.71 20.69
CA GLU A 341 9.22 -1.90 19.92
C GLU A 341 9.16 -3.26 19.22
N ASP A 342 9.22 -3.24 17.88
CA ASP A 342 9.18 -4.42 17.04
C ASP A 342 10.56 -4.70 16.44
N ASP A 343 10.95 -5.96 16.44
CA ASP A 343 12.24 -6.46 15.97
C ASP A 343 12.17 -7.10 14.58
N TYR A 344 11.08 -6.85 13.84
CA TYR A 344 10.77 -7.42 12.53
C TYR A 344 10.44 -8.93 12.54
N THR A 345 10.37 -9.60 13.69
CA THR A 345 10.07 -11.04 13.75
C THR A 345 8.69 -11.34 13.15
N GLY A 346 8.66 -12.17 12.11
CA GLY A 346 7.43 -12.55 11.40
C GLY A 346 6.89 -11.50 10.42
N LEU A 347 7.54 -10.33 10.31
CA LEU A 347 7.19 -9.24 9.39
C LEU A 347 7.69 -9.55 7.99
N THR A 348 6.79 -9.63 7.01
CA THR A 348 7.14 -9.98 5.64
C THR A 348 7.02 -8.82 4.66
N HIS A 349 6.10 -7.88 4.89
CA HIS A 349 5.85 -6.78 3.96
C HIS A 349 5.50 -5.48 4.67
N PHE A 350 5.66 -4.38 3.93
CA PHE A 350 5.13 -3.07 4.26
C PHE A 350 4.24 -2.58 3.12
N ILE A 351 3.06 -2.06 3.43
CA ILE A 351 2.29 -1.23 2.50
C ILE A 351 2.76 0.21 2.74
N VAL A 352 3.27 0.85 1.69
CA VAL A 352 3.87 2.18 1.73
C VAL A 352 2.95 3.14 0.98
N PRO A 353 2.23 4.03 1.71
CA PRO A 353 1.41 5.05 1.08
C PRO A 353 2.23 6.05 0.27
N ASP A 354 1.68 6.50 -0.85
CA ASP A 354 2.16 7.67 -1.58
C ASP A 354 1.27 8.87 -1.24
N PHE A 355 1.82 9.83 -0.50
CA PHE A 355 1.07 10.98 0.02
C PHE A 355 1.15 12.16 -0.96
N ALA A 356 0.12 13.01 -0.97
CA ALA A 356 0.04 14.14 -1.91
C ALA A 356 1.19 15.17 -1.75
N ASP A 357 1.86 15.17 -0.59
CA ASP A 357 3.07 15.94 -0.29
C ASP A 357 3.88 15.20 0.78
N ASP A 358 5.09 14.76 0.42
CA ASP A 358 6.04 14.04 1.28
C ASP A 358 7.09 14.97 1.93
N SER A 359 7.03 16.28 1.66
CA SER A 359 7.99 17.26 2.17
C SER A 359 7.70 17.64 3.63
N VAL A 360 7.94 16.69 4.54
CA VAL A 360 7.72 16.88 5.98
C VAL A 360 9.05 17.04 6.68
N ASP A 361 9.18 18.10 7.47
CA ASP A 361 10.20 18.16 8.50
C ASP A 361 9.66 17.48 9.76
N LEU A 362 10.18 16.30 10.09
CA LEU A 362 9.71 15.51 11.24
C LEU A 362 9.90 16.27 12.56
N THR A 363 10.81 17.26 12.63
CA THR A 363 10.98 18.10 13.83
C THR A 363 9.82 19.08 14.05
N ASP A 364 9.02 19.35 13.01
CA ASP A 364 7.84 20.22 13.08
C ASP A 364 6.57 19.46 13.49
N ILE A 365 6.63 18.14 13.59
CA ILE A 365 5.55 17.29 14.07
C ILE A 365 5.53 17.38 15.60
N LYS A 366 4.73 18.33 16.10
CA LYS A 366 4.42 18.43 17.53
C LYS A 366 3.31 17.43 17.85
N GLU A 367 3.21 16.97 19.11
CA GLU A 367 2.01 16.26 19.57
C GLU A 367 0.78 17.04 19.11
N VAL A 368 -0.17 16.35 18.46
CA VAL A 368 -1.39 16.96 17.93
C VAL A 368 -2.10 17.65 19.08
N LYS A 369 -2.14 18.99 19.06
CA LYS A 369 -3.02 19.77 19.92
C LYS A 369 -4.44 19.53 19.44
N THR A 370 -5.11 18.56 20.08
CA THR A 370 -6.53 18.32 19.85
C THR A 370 -7.33 19.53 20.32
N ALA A 371 -8.39 19.86 19.59
CA ALA A 371 -9.21 21.05 19.85
C ALA A 371 -9.68 21.08 21.32
N THR A 372 -9.23 22.09 22.07
CA THR A 372 -9.66 22.31 23.46
C THR A 372 -11.16 22.59 23.50
N ARG A 373 -11.96 21.59 23.89
CA ARG A 373 -13.36 21.80 24.26
C ARG A 373 -13.41 22.37 25.68
N LYS A 374 -13.94 23.58 25.85
CA LYS A 374 -14.36 24.08 27.17
C LYS A 374 -15.53 23.21 27.65
N SER A 375 -15.36 22.50 28.76
CA SER A 375 -16.45 21.78 29.42
C SER A 375 -17.06 22.63 30.53
N ASN A 376 -18.39 22.62 30.63
CA ASN A 376 -19.09 23.06 31.85
C ASN A 376 -19.20 21.87 32.84
N GLY A 377 -18.08 21.23 33.18
CA GLY A 377 -18.06 20.15 34.18
C GLY A 377 -16.69 19.47 34.42
N SER A 378 -16.30 19.43 35.71
CA SER A 378 -15.30 18.65 36.48
C SER A 378 -13.90 18.26 35.92
N LEU A 379 -13.60 18.38 34.64
CA LEU A 379 -12.27 18.07 34.10
C LEU A 379 -11.55 19.36 33.70
N THR A 380 -10.40 19.62 34.31
CA THR A 380 -9.59 20.83 34.06
C THR A 380 -8.18 20.43 33.65
N ILE A 381 -7.65 21.07 32.60
CA ILE A 381 -6.26 20.86 32.14
C ILE A 381 -5.29 21.31 33.25
N ASN A 382 -4.22 20.55 33.44
CA ASN A 382 -3.22 20.71 34.50
C ASN A 382 -3.75 20.56 35.93
N ALA A 383 -4.94 19.97 36.10
CA ALA A 383 -5.49 19.64 37.41
C ALA A 383 -5.47 18.14 37.65
N THR A 384 -5.67 17.76 38.92
CA THR A 384 -5.95 16.39 39.32
C THR A 384 -7.31 15.93 38.74
N PRO A 385 -7.40 14.71 38.20
CA PRO A 385 -8.67 14.14 37.76
C PRO A 385 -9.77 14.10 38.84
N PRO A 386 -11.04 13.93 38.47
CA PRO A 386 -12.10 13.64 39.43
C PRO A 386 -11.95 12.24 40.05
N LYS A 387 -12.47 12.05 41.27
CA LYS A 387 -12.40 10.78 42.01
C LYS A 387 -13.26 9.65 41.41
N LYS A 388 -14.16 9.97 40.46
CA LYS A 388 -15.06 9.01 39.82
C LYS A 388 -15.33 9.35 38.35
N LEU A 389 -15.19 8.37 37.48
CA LEU A 389 -15.62 8.38 36.07
C LEU A 389 -16.13 7.00 35.69
N THR A 390 -17.29 6.93 35.04
CA THR A 390 -17.84 5.67 34.51
C THR A 390 -17.04 5.21 33.30
N TRP A 391 -16.82 3.90 33.15
CA TRP A 391 -16.13 3.33 32.00
C TRP A 391 -16.59 3.86 30.64
N SER A 392 -15.65 4.00 29.71
CA SER A 392 -15.84 4.43 28.32
C SER A 392 -14.87 3.65 27.43
N ASN A 393 -15.28 3.31 26.22
CA ASN A 393 -14.41 2.72 25.18
C ASN A 393 -13.53 3.76 24.48
N GLN A 394 -13.65 5.03 24.86
CA GLN A 394 -12.78 6.13 24.46
C GLN A 394 -12.26 6.79 25.73
N PRO A 395 -10.97 7.18 25.81
CA PRO A 395 -10.44 7.81 27.01
C PRO A 395 -11.20 9.11 27.30
N TYR A 396 -11.40 9.45 28.57
CA TYR A 396 -11.91 10.77 28.95
C TYR A 396 -10.84 11.84 28.80
N PHE A 397 -9.58 11.51 29.09
CA PHE A 397 -8.46 12.44 29.04
C PHE A 397 -7.12 11.69 29.00
N LYS A 398 -6.07 12.37 28.51
CA LYS A 398 -4.66 12.02 28.67
C LYS A 398 -4.14 12.69 29.93
N ALA A 399 -3.38 11.97 30.73
CA ALA A 399 -2.70 12.49 31.90
C ALA A 399 -1.22 12.07 31.91
N VAL A 400 -0.44 12.71 32.76
CA VAL A 400 0.93 12.30 33.05
C VAL A 400 1.07 11.98 34.53
N ALA A 401 2.02 11.09 34.88
CA ALA A 401 2.46 10.92 36.25
C ALA A 401 2.95 12.24 36.84
N ASP A 402 2.58 12.50 38.10
CA ASP A 402 3.08 13.64 38.87
C ASP A 402 4.59 13.52 39.20
N ASN A 403 5.12 14.52 39.90
CA ASN A 403 6.54 14.61 40.24
C ASN A 403 7.06 13.45 41.10
N ALA A 404 6.18 12.65 41.69
CA ALA A 404 6.55 11.50 42.50
C ALA A 404 6.43 10.15 41.73
N GLY A 405 6.04 10.17 40.44
CA GLY A 405 5.84 8.98 39.61
C GLY A 405 4.53 8.26 39.90
N VAL A 406 4.33 7.05 39.37
CA VAL A 406 3.19 6.19 39.74
C VAL A 406 3.58 4.72 39.76
N SER A 407 2.94 3.94 40.63
CA SER A 407 2.99 2.49 40.57
C SER A 407 1.66 1.97 40.06
N ILE A 408 1.69 0.97 39.17
CA ILE A 408 0.47 0.30 38.74
C ILE A 408 -0.04 -0.58 39.86
N CYS A 409 -1.35 -0.54 40.08
CA CYS A 409 -2.08 -1.48 40.91
C CYS A 409 -2.94 -2.41 40.04
N ARG A 410 -3.18 -3.62 40.55
CA ARG A 410 -4.15 -4.56 39.97
C ARG A 410 -5.11 -5.05 41.06
N PRO A 411 -6.39 -5.25 40.75
CA PRO A 411 -7.33 -5.81 41.71
C PRO A 411 -6.97 -7.28 42.01
N ASN A 412 -6.92 -7.65 43.29
CA ASN A 412 -6.87 -9.06 43.69
C ASN A 412 -8.26 -9.72 43.58
N HIS A 413 -8.37 -11.00 43.96
CA HIS A 413 -9.64 -11.75 43.90
C HIS A 413 -10.78 -11.12 44.72
N ASN A 414 -10.46 -10.24 45.68
CA ASN A 414 -11.43 -9.49 46.49
C ASN A 414 -11.66 -8.07 45.97
N ASN A 415 -11.20 -7.76 44.75
CA ASN A 415 -11.29 -6.44 44.11
C ASN A 415 -10.55 -5.33 44.89
N VAL A 416 -9.58 -5.69 45.74
CA VAL A 416 -8.69 -4.75 46.43
C VAL A 416 -7.50 -4.46 45.54
N MET A 417 -7.19 -3.19 45.31
CA MET A 417 -6.07 -2.77 44.47
C MET A 417 -4.74 -3.04 45.18
N VAL A 418 -3.94 -3.93 44.60
CA VAL A 418 -2.61 -4.31 45.10
C VAL A 418 -1.55 -3.69 44.20
N VAL A 419 -0.61 -2.98 44.81
CA VAL A 419 0.53 -2.38 44.11
C VAL A 419 1.39 -3.47 43.48
N THR A 420 1.76 -3.26 42.23
CA THR A 420 2.64 -4.13 41.46
C THR A 420 4.06 -3.55 41.44
N ASN A 421 5.03 -4.33 40.96
CA ASN A 421 6.41 -3.85 40.79
C ASN A 421 6.59 -2.90 39.59
N GLU A 422 5.52 -2.57 38.87
CA GLU A 422 5.58 -1.70 37.70
C GLU A 422 5.48 -0.22 38.10
N ILE A 423 6.57 0.51 37.85
CA ILE A 423 6.74 1.91 38.26
C ILE A 423 6.99 2.76 37.02
N TYR A 424 6.26 3.86 36.92
CA TYR A 424 6.38 4.87 35.88
C TYR A 424 6.92 6.17 36.48
N LYS A 425 7.80 6.82 35.72
CA LYS A 425 8.52 8.03 36.13
C LYS A 425 7.63 9.27 35.98
N PRO A 426 7.98 10.37 36.67
CA PRO A 426 7.33 11.65 36.44
C PRO A 426 7.26 12.02 34.96
N GLY A 427 6.08 12.44 34.50
CA GLY A 427 5.86 12.79 33.08
C GLY A 427 5.42 11.62 32.17
N ASP A 428 5.48 10.37 32.63
CA ASP A 428 5.00 9.23 31.84
C ASP A 428 3.50 9.33 31.56
N VAL A 429 3.09 8.98 30.34
CA VAL A 429 1.76 9.26 29.79
C VAL A 429 0.76 8.13 30.07
N PHE A 430 -0.46 8.50 30.47
CA PHE A 430 -1.58 7.61 30.72
C PHE A 430 -2.85 8.09 30.02
N TYR A 431 -3.59 7.15 29.43
CA TYR A 431 -4.94 7.40 28.92
C TYR A 431 -5.97 6.87 29.93
N VAL A 432 -6.88 7.72 30.40
CA VAL A 432 -7.82 7.37 31.48
C VAL A 432 -9.23 7.16 30.92
N TYR A 433 -9.80 5.98 31.16
CA TYR A 433 -11.09 5.55 30.61
C TYR A 433 -12.17 5.42 31.68
N GLU A 434 -11.74 5.30 32.93
CA GLU A 434 -12.58 5.05 34.07
C GLU A 434 -11.86 5.48 35.34
N ILE A 435 -12.59 5.94 36.35
CA ILE A 435 -12.07 6.11 37.71
C ILE A 435 -13.08 5.50 38.67
N ARG A 436 -12.69 4.42 39.37
CA ARG A 436 -13.51 3.75 40.38
C ARG A 436 -12.92 4.02 41.76
N ASN A 437 -13.63 4.78 42.59
CA ASN A 437 -13.21 5.07 43.98
C ASN A 437 -11.77 5.62 44.07
N GLY A 438 -11.39 6.51 43.15
CA GLY A 438 -10.03 7.07 43.06
C GLY A 438 -9.02 6.22 42.28
N TRP A 439 -9.35 5.01 41.86
CA TRP A 439 -8.49 4.20 41.00
C TRP A 439 -8.81 4.44 39.53
N ALA A 440 -7.93 5.16 38.84
CA ALA A 440 -8.00 5.42 37.42
C ALA A 440 -7.53 4.20 36.64
N ARG A 441 -8.41 3.64 35.80
CA ARG A 441 -8.01 2.61 34.84
C ARG A 441 -7.20 3.29 33.75
N VAL A 442 -5.93 2.93 33.64
CA VAL A 442 -4.99 3.53 32.71
C VAL A 442 -4.55 2.51 31.67
N TYR A 443 -4.38 2.95 30.44
CA TYR A 443 -3.69 2.19 29.41
C TYR A 443 -2.38 2.89 29.07
N SER A 444 -1.26 2.16 29.19
CA SER A 444 0.07 2.57 28.75
C SER A 444 0.55 1.62 27.64
N PRO A 445 1.63 1.96 26.90
CA PRO A 445 2.23 1.07 25.89
C PRO A 445 2.47 -0.37 26.36
N SER A 446 2.61 -0.60 27.66
CA SER A 446 2.93 -1.91 28.26
C SER A 446 1.91 -2.44 29.29
N ASN A 447 0.78 -1.78 29.57
CA ASN A 447 -0.13 -2.22 30.67
C ASN A 447 -1.59 -1.70 30.61
N ASP A 448 -2.51 -2.43 31.26
CA ASP A 448 -3.97 -2.18 31.43
C ASP A 448 -4.40 -1.99 32.91
N GLY A 449 -3.48 -1.63 33.80
CA GLY A 449 -3.71 -1.57 35.24
C GLY A 449 -4.39 -0.29 35.76
N TYR A 450 -4.32 -0.09 37.08
CA TYR A 450 -4.93 1.04 37.78
C TYR A 450 -3.88 1.94 38.44
N VAL A 451 -4.11 3.25 38.42
CA VAL A 451 -3.27 4.24 39.09
C VAL A 451 -4.15 5.08 40.03
N TRP A 452 -3.61 5.48 41.16
CA TRP A 452 -4.32 6.41 42.04
C TRP A 452 -4.45 7.77 41.36
N TYR A 453 -5.68 8.24 41.19
CA TYR A 453 -6.02 9.42 40.38
C TYR A 453 -5.30 10.70 40.81
N GLU A 454 -4.99 10.88 42.10
CA GLU A 454 -4.24 12.05 42.60
C GLU A 454 -2.81 12.12 42.08
N ARG A 455 -2.27 11.00 41.60
CA ARG A 455 -0.93 10.93 41.02
C ARG A 455 -0.90 11.26 39.53
N LEU A 456 -2.05 11.61 38.96
CA LEU A 456 -2.21 11.95 37.56
C LEU A 456 -2.47 13.45 37.43
N ILE A 457 -1.84 14.06 36.43
CA ILE A 457 -2.07 15.45 36.04
C ILE A 457 -2.69 15.44 34.65
N VAL A 458 -3.93 15.93 34.51
CA VAL A 458 -4.64 16.00 33.23
C VAL A 458 -3.87 16.89 32.26
N LYS A 459 -3.61 16.40 31.05
CA LYS A 459 -2.95 17.16 29.98
C LYS A 459 -3.87 17.44 28.80
N ASP A 460 -4.66 16.47 28.37
CA ASP A 460 -5.63 16.65 27.27
C ASP A 460 -6.99 16.06 27.65
N ILE A 461 -8.10 16.71 27.28
CA ILE A 461 -9.46 16.21 27.55
C ILE A 461 -10.14 15.77 26.25
N TYR A 462 -10.60 14.53 26.22
CA TYR A 462 -11.25 13.89 25.08
C TYR A 462 -12.78 13.79 25.25
N LYS A 463 -13.30 13.65 26.49
CA LYS A 463 -14.74 13.54 26.79
C LYS A 463 -15.11 14.24 28.11
N THR A 464 -16.30 14.83 28.19
CA THR A 464 -16.81 15.49 29.43
C THR A 464 -17.42 14.48 30.40
N SER A 465 -17.27 14.70 31.71
CA SER A 465 -17.81 13.83 32.76
C SER A 465 -19.34 13.84 32.81
N GLY A 466 -19.99 12.70 32.52
CA GLY A 466 -21.41 12.47 32.87
C GLY A 466 -22.46 12.55 31.75
N GLY A 467 -22.25 11.96 30.56
CA GLY A 467 -23.28 11.86 29.52
C GLY A 467 -23.77 10.43 29.29
N SER A 468 -25.06 10.16 29.51
CA SER A 468 -25.77 8.90 29.24
C SER A 468 -26.51 8.87 27.89
N LYS A 469 -26.21 9.79 26.96
CA LYS A 469 -26.77 9.80 25.59
C LYS A 469 -25.66 9.85 24.54
N LEU A 470 -25.79 8.98 23.53
CA LEU A 470 -25.05 9.05 22.27
C LEU A 470 -25.27 10.45 21.65
N ALA A 471 -24.19 11.17 21.40
CA ALA A 471 -24.27 12.29 20.46
C ALA A 471 -24.36 11.68 19.05
N ASN A 472 -25.50 11.84 18.40
CA ASN A 472 -25.66 11.67 16.97
C ASN A 472 -24.44 12.26 16.24
N LYS A 473 -23.82 11.48 15.35
CA LYS A 473 -22.85 11.96 14.37
C LYS A 473 -23.43 13.18 13.65
N PRO A 474 -22.86 14.39 13.78
CA PRO A 474 -23.06 15.43 12.79
C PRO A 474 -22.06 15.14 11.67
N ASN A 475 -22.58 14.68 10.54
CA ASN A 475 -21.92 14.90 9.25
C ASN A 475 -21.54 16.39 9.13
N LYS A 476 -20.25 16.65 8.89
CA LYS A 476 -19.60 17.88 8.39
C LYS A 476 -18.42 18.30 9.27
N GLN A 477 -17.23 17.79 8.94
CA GLN A 477 -16.06 18.67 8.97
C GLN A 477 -16.01 19.45 7.66
N ILE A 478 -16.35 20.73 7.76
CA ILE A 478 -16.03 21.75 6.76
C ILE A 478 -14.56 22.10 7.00
N VAL A 479 -13.68 21.74 6.07
CA VAL A 479 -12.39 22.40 5.92
C VAL A 479 -12.57 23.46 4.85
N ASN A 480 -12.81 24.69 5.30
CA ASN A 480 -12.62 25.87 4.47
C ASN A 480 -11.11 26.10 4.34
N GLN A 481 -10.59 26.10 3.12
CA GLN A 481 -9.68 27.16 2.65
C GLN A 481 -9.57 27.14 1.12
N LYS A 482 -10.10 28.21 0.50
CA LYS A 482 -9.88 28.58 -0.90
C LYS A 482 -8.50 29.26 -1.03
N ASN A 483 -7.74 28.78 -2.01
CA ASN A 483 -6.91 29.47 -3.00
C ASN A 483 -5.75 30.38 -2.55
N LYS A 484 -4.55 30.08 -3.06
CA LYS A 484 -4.04 30.70 -4.31
C LYS A 484 -2.87 29.92 -4.91
N LEU A 485 -2.98 29.65 -6.23
CA LEU A 485 -1.86 29.42 -7.12
C LEU A 485 -0.93 30.63 -7.10
N ASP A 486 0.37 30.40 -7.30
CA ASP A 486 1.09 31.11 -8.37
C ASP A 486 2.15 30.19 -9.00
N SER A 487 2.21 30.29 -10.33
CA SER A 487 3.09 29.55 -11.23
C SER A 487 4.52 30.07 -11.20
N THR A 488 5.53 29.20 -11.30
CA THR A 488 6.72 29.44 -12.13
C THR A 488 7.51 28.15 -12.38
N THR A 489 7.94 27.99 -13.64
CA THR A 489 8.93 27.06 -14.23
C THR A 489 9.60 25.99 -13.34
N GLY A 490 9.10 24.74 -13.42
CA GLY A 490 9.86 23.47 -13.42
C GLY A 490 10.66 23.04 -12.18
N LEU A 491 11.08 23.96 -11.31
CA LEU A 491 11.76 23.68 -10.03
C LEU A 491 10.86 24.25 -8.92
N LYS A 492 10.51 23.41 -7.94
CA LYS A 492 9.66 23.81 -6.82
C LYS A 492 10.40 23.52 -5.52
N VAL A 493 10.43 24.48 -4.60
CA VAL A 493 10.98 24.23 -3.25
C VAL A 493 10.19 23.09 -2.61
N GLY A 494 10.91 22.10 -2.09
CA GLY A 494 10.39 20.85 -1.57
C GLY A 494 10.29 19.71 -2.59
N SER A 495 10.46 19.96 -3.90
CA SER A 495 10.35 18.89 -4.92
C SER A 495 11.64 18.10 -5.08
N ILE A 496 11.52 16.88 -5.63
CA ILE A 496 12.66 16.17 -6.21
C ILE A 496 13.20 17.00 -7.39
N PRO A 497 14.52 17.13 -7.56
CA PRO A 497 15.11 17.73 -8.76
C PRO A 497 14.61 17.09 -10.07
N PRO A 498 14.73 17.75 -11.23
CA PRO A 498 14.39 17.11 -12.51
C PRO A 498 15.45 16.06 -12.89
N LYS A 499 15.06 15.00 -13.63
CA LYS A 499 15.98 13.97 -14.13
C LYS A 499 17.07 14.50 -15.06
N SER A 500 16.89 15.68 -15.66
CA SER A 500 17.92 16.33 -16.47
C SER A 500 17.87 17.84 -16.33
N MET A 501 19.04 18.48 -16.32
CA MET A 501 19.20 19.93 -16.25
C MET A 501 20.54 20.33 -16.85
N LYS A 502 20.51 21.18 -17.87
CA LYS A 502 21.72 21.70 -18.53
C LYS A 502 22.62 22.41 -17.53
N LYS A 503 23.93 22.19 -17.66
CA LYS A 503 24.95 22.84 -16.83
C LYS A 503 24.82 24.36 -16.88
N SER A 504 24.92 24.98 -15.71
CA SER A 504 24.90 26.43 -15.51
C SER A 504 26.20 26.91 -14.86
N SER A 505 26.59 28.15 -15.12
CA SER A 505 27.71 28.83 -14.45
C SER A 505 27.36 29.29 -13.02
N LYS A 506 26.06 29.36 -12.70
CA LYS A 506 25.52 29.63 -11.36
C LYS A 506 24.75 28.42 -10.84
N ALA A 507 24.73 28.22 -9.52
CA ALA A 507 23.87 27.23 -8.90
C ALA A 507 22.42 27.52 -9.30
N ARG A 508 21.65 26.50 -9.64
CA ARG A 508 20.24 26.62 -10.01
C ARG A 508 19.35 26.47 -8.78
N PHE A 509 19.79 25.65 -7.84
CA PHE A 509 19.12 25.47 -6.56
C PHE A 509 20.08 24.90 -5.52
N ARG A 510 19.75 25.12 -4.26
CA ARG A 510 20.32 24.40 -3.12
C ARG A 510 19.43 23.21 -2.80
N ALA A 511 20.02 22.08 -2.46
CA ALA A 511 19.33 20.82 -2.20
C ALA A 511 19.57 20.34 -0.77
N ARG A 512 18.54 19.74 -0.20
CA ARG A 512 18.54 19.03 1.08
C ARG A 512 18.45 17.53 0.83
N VAL A 513 19.25 16.76 1.55
CA VAL A 513 19.19 15.28 1.56
C VAL A 513 17.89 14.83 2.21
N ASP A 514 17.23 13.86 1.59
CA ASP A 514 15.98 13.25 2.08
C ASP A 514 16.17 12.39 3.35
N HIS A 515 15.09 11.83 3.87
CA HIS A 515 15.07 11.14 5.17
C HIS A 515 16.00 9.91 5.24
N TYR A 516 16.27 9.22 4.13
CA TYR A 516 17.16 8.04 4.18
C TYR A 516 18.66 8.35 3.96
N GLY A 517 19.07 9.63 3.91
CA GLY A 517 20.46 10.01 3.64
C GLY A 517 20.86 9.97 2.16
N ALA A 518 22.13 10.22 1.85
CA ALA A 518 22.62 10.14 0.47
C ALA A 518 24.10 9.75 0.41
N THR A 519 24.42 8.81 -0.47
CA THR A 519 25.81 8.47 -0.80
C THR A 519 26.26 9.30 -1.98
N LEU A 520 27.39 9.98 -1.84
CA LEU A 520 28.02 10.69 -2.94
C LEU A 520 28.74 9.69 -3.84
N VAL A 521 28.54 9.83 -5.15
CA VAL A 521 29.28 9.09 -6.18
C VAL A 521 30.14 10.06 -6.98
N LYS A 522 31.12 9.54 -7.71
CA LYS A 522 31.91 10.32 -8.65
C LYS A 522 31.84 9.69 -10.04
N PHE A 523 32.07 10.50 -11.07
CA PHE A 523 31.99 10.09 -12.47
C PHE A 523 33.34 10.27 -13.15
N LYS A 524 33.86 9.21 -13.80
CA LYS A 524 35.12 9.24 -14.57
C LYS A 524 34.84 8.80 -16.01
N GLY A 525 34.42 9.74 -16.86
CA GLY A 525 34.36 9.60 -18.33
C GLY A 525 33.31 8.64 -18.89
N LYS A 526 33.16 7.42 -18.32
CA LYS A 526 32.19 6.39 -18.74
C LYS A 526 31.50 5.68 -17.56
N GLU A 527 32.05 5.72 -16.34
CA GLU A 527 31.53 4.95 -15.21
C GLU A 527 31.37 5.77 -13.91
N TRP A 528 30.39 5.34 -13.11
CA TRP A 528 30.08 5.86 -11.78
C TRP A 528 30.74 5.01 -10.70
N TYR A 529 31.37 5.63 -9.71
CA TYR A 529 31.96 4.93 -8.58
C TYR A 529 31.44 5.50 -7.25
N THR A 530 30.98 4.61 -6.38
CA THR A 530 30.56 4.92 -5.03
C THR A 530 31.74 5.40 -4.20
N THR A 531 31.49 6.36 -3.32
CA THR A 531 32.48 6.83 -2.34
C THR A 531 32.00 6.46 -0.93
N ASN A 532 32.90 6.55 0.05
CA ASN A 532 32.54 6.39 1.46
C ASN A 532 31.90 7.67 2.06
N ASP A 533 31.69 8.71 1.25
CA ASP A 533 31.09 9.97 1.68
C ASP A 533 29.56 9.84 1.72
N VAL A 534 29.03 9.62 2.93
CA VAL A 534 27.59 9.51 3.21
C VAL A 534 27.11 10.76 3.95
N TYR A 535 26.02 11.34 3.48
CA TYR A 535 25.40 12.52 4.04
C TYR A 535 24.11 12.14 4.75
N ARG A 536 23.96 12.59 5.98
CA ARG A 536 22.79 12.32 6.81
C ARG A 536 21.57 13.08 6.28
N ALA A 537 20.39 12.57 6.62
CA ALA A 537 19.12 13.24 6.37
C ALA A 537 19.17 14.71 6.82
N GLY A 538 18.57 15.59 6.02
CA GLY A 538 18.51 17.02 6.34
C GLY A 538 19.78 17.81 5.98
N TYR A 539 20.88 17.18 5.56
CA TYR A 539 22.06 17.92 5.07
C TYR A 539 21.67 18.81 3.88
N SER A 540 21.81 20.13 4.02
CA SER A 540 21.20 21.11 3.11
C SER A 540 22.19 22.04 2.41
N GLN A 541 23.45 21.64 2.36
CA GLN A 541 24.54 22.46 1.81
C GLN A 541 24.97 22.03 0.39
N PHE A 542 24.09 21.32 -0.34
CA PHE A 542 24.38 20.93 -1.72
C PHE A 542 23.91 21.98 -2.71
N TYR A 543 24.84 22.63 -3.39
CA TYR A 543 24.52 23.53 -4.50
C TYR A 543 24.56 22.75 -5.81
N VAL A 544 23.44 22.76 -6.55
CA VAL A 544 23.27 21.97 -7.78
C VAL A 544 23.33 22.89 -9.01
N PHE A 545 24.20 22.52 -9.95
CA PHE A 545 24.50 23.31 -11.15
C PHE A 545 24.09 22.59 -12.45
N GLU A 546 23.92 21.28 -12.36
CA GLU A 546 23.72 20.37 -13.49
C GLU A 546 23.03 19.09 -12.99
N VAL A 547 22.13 18.52 -13.79
CA VAL A 547 21.61 17.16 -13.57
C VAL A 547 21.76 16.36 -14.87
N LYS A 548 22.41 15.20 -14.79
CA LYS A 548 22.59 14.28 -15.92
C LYS A 548 21.96 12.94 -15.58
N GLU A 549 20.91 12.56 -16.30
CA GLU A 549 20.29 11.22 -16.18
C GLU A 549 19.99 10.81 -14.72
N GLY A 550 19.42 11.74 -13.95
CA GLY A 550 19.09 11.53 -12.54
C GLY A 550 20.26 11.74 -11.56
N TRP A 551 21.47 12.03 -12.02
CA TRP A 551 22.58 12.40 -11.16
C TRP A 551 22.71 13.91 -11.05
N CYS A 552 22.49 14.46 -9.86
CA CYS A 552 22.69 15.88 -9.55
C CYS A 552 24.15 16.14 -9.22
N ARG A 553 24.79 17.06 -9.94
CA ARG A 553 26.16 17.48 -9.64
C ARG A 553 26.14 18.40 -8.43
N VAL A 554 26.73 17.93 -7.33
CA VAL A 554 26.74 18.64 -6.05
C VAL A 554 28.13 19.13 -5.71
N TYR A 555 28.20 20.37 -5.22
CA TYR A 555 29.41 20.96 -4.65
C TYR A 555 29.20 21.25 -3.18
N SER A 556 30.15 20.83 -2.35
CA SER A 556 30.30 21.26 -0.95
C SER A 556 31.69 21.84 -0.73
N LYS A 557 31.95 22.41 0.45
CA LYS A 557 33.25 23.02 0.82
C LYS A 557 34.45 22.11 0.55
N ASN A 558 34.26 20.78 0.60
CA ASN A 558 35.33 19.79 0.50
C ASN A 558 35.16 18.80 -0.67
N ASN A 559 34.03 18.77 -1.38
CA ASN A 559 33.71 17.69 -2.32
C ASN A 559 33.03 18.16 -3.63
N ASN A 560 33.45 17.56 -4.74
CA ASN A 560 32.83 17.65 -6.08
C ASN A 560 32.41 16.24 -6.50
N GLY A 561 31.11 15.99 -6.50
CA GLY A 561 30.55 14.67 -6.76
C GLY A 561 29.12 14.74 -7.26
N TRP A 562 28.44 13.61 -7.24
CA TRP A 562 27.08 13.47 -7.73
C TRP A 562 26.23 12.72 -6.73
N ILE A 563 24.95 13.10 -6.66
CA ILE A 563 23.96 12.45 -5.81
C ILE A 563 22.74 12.14 -6.66
N TRP A 564 22.14 10.97 -6.43
CA TRP A 564 20.93 10.57 -7.12
C TRP A 564 19.78 11.50 -6.77
N TYR A 565 19.08 11.99 -7.78
CA TYR A 565 18.13 13.09 -7.67
C TYR A 565 16.98 12.80 -6.70
N GLU A 566 16.48 11.56 -6.63
CA GLU A 566 15.43 11.14 -5.67
C GLU A 566 15.86 11.26 -4.21
N ARG A 567 17.18 11.29 -3.95
CA ARG A 567 17.76 11.49 -2.61
C ARG A 567 17.84 12.95 -2.19
N LEU A 568 17.43 13.85 -3.07
CA LEU A 568 17.48 15.30 -2.85
C LEU A 568 16.07 15.90 -2.87
N ARG A 569 15.91 16.99 -2.14
CA ARG A 569 14.78 17.91 -2.19
C ARG A 569 15.31 19.32 -2.43
N VAL A 570 14.72 20.05 -3.37
CA VAL A 570 15.07 21.45 -3.63
C VAL A 570 14.78 22.27 -2.37
N ALA A 571 15.81 22.80 -1.73
CA ALA A 571 15.68 23.61 -0.51
C ALA A 571 15.48 25.09 -0.83
N GLU A 572 16.06 25.57 -1.93
CA GLU A 572 16.07 26.99 -2.33
C GLU A 572 16.41 27.09 -3.82
N ILE A 573 15.80 28.02 -4.56
CA ILE A 573 16.03 28.20 -6.02
C ILE A 573 16.74 29.54 -6.25
N PHE A 574 17.69 29.56 -7.19
CA PHE A 574 18.54 30.73 -7.49
C PHE A 574 18.40 31.25 -8.92
#